data_AF-A0A0D6JX42-F1
#
_entry.id   AF-A0A0D6JX42-F1
#
_cell.length_a   1.000
_cell.length_b   1.000
_cell.length_c   1.000
_cell.angle_alpha   90.00
_cell.angle_beta   90.00
_cell.angle_gamma   90.00
#
_symmetry.space_group_name_H-M   'P 1'
#
loop_
_entity.id
_entity.type
_entity.pdbx_description
1 polymer ?
#
loop_
_entity_poly.entity_id
_entity_poly.type
_entity_poly.pdbx_seq_one_letter_code
_entity_poly.pdbx_strand_id
1 'polypeptide(L)'
;MSSVDVNDGRSLSRDIGLFGAVSTVVAGTLGAGLFVTLGTASSTTGPSVILVVILSGLLAMSIALNYGWMATIFPGAAGSYAYVSRAFDSRLPGFVVTWSKWLGYMAADAVLAIGFGSYLQVFYPSVDPTLAGFGLLTVLFLVNLVGAKSYSRSQNAIFGFLILSILVLVGPGLLNIDAANYQPFFTGGFDGFVAAAVPLFYAYIGIAVAGQMGAEVKNPSRNLPLAMAGGTAILIFLYVLTAAVIYGVVGDYTVLADSARPLSTAAAVFLGDIGTAIVGIGGLLATASSVHAVMAAGIKMPYSWAWDEVFPKKFSAVSDRFGTPHWSLLTLYVVASGLTFWSTGLSQAIAIATFSYLIAYAAVSITVLYVLYSRTDLRAEAGFSRPALLTVTGLVGSLGAVGLLTEAYKGSLSIYVPWVAVGLVVFGVYWYRGQRKDHDVEAILGTLPGVPSDEYNPSVRGVSDD
;
A
#
# COMPACT_ATOMS: atom_id res chain seq x y z
N MET A 1 20.67 -39.10 -20.47
CA MET A 1 19.48 -38.36 -20.88
C MET A 1 19.56 -37.00 -20.23
N SER A 2 19.82 -35.97 -21.04
CA SER A 2 20.02 -34.59 -20.62
C SER A 2 18.75 -34.03 -19.99
N SER A 3 18.89 -33.45 -18.80
CA SER A 3 17.93 -32.54 -18.20
C SER A 3 17.69 -31.39 -19.17
N VAL A 4 16.54 -31.42 -19.84
CA VAL A 4 16.07 -30.28 -20.62
C VAL A 4 15.64 -29.23 -19.61
N ASP A 5 16.48 -28.22 -19.40
CA ASP A 5 16.08 -26.96 -18.78
C ASP A 5 14.94 -26.39 -19.62
N VAL A 6 13.70 -26.62 -19.16
CA VAL A 6 12.52 -25.92 -19.67
C VAL A 6 12.57 -24.51 -19.09
N ASN A 7 13.47 -23.70 -19.64
CA ASN A 7 13.42 -22.25 -19.50
C ASN A 7 12.28 -21.76 -20.42
N ASP A 8 11.03 -22.04 -20.01
CA ASP A 8 9.86 -21.41 -20.63
C ASP A 8 10.04 -19.91 -20.35
N GLY A 9 10.25 -19.09 -21.39
CA GLY A 9 10.66 -17.68 -21.31
C GLY A 9 9.62 -16.72 -20.69
N ARG A 10 8.89 -17.20 -19.68
CA ARG A 10 7.76 -16.61 -18.99
C ARG A 10 8.02 -16.41 -17.50
N SER A 11 9.16 -16.80 -16.94
CA SER A 11 9.49 -16.61 -15.51
C SER A 11 10.14 -15.25 -15.24
N LEU A 12 9.82 -14.63 -14.09
CA LEU A 12 10.31 -13.33 -13.66
C LEU A 12 11.61 -13.60 -12.89
N SER A 13 12.63 -12.79 -13.14
CA SER A 13 13.90 -12.94 -12.44
C SER A 13 13.74 -12.58 -10.96
N ARG A 14 14.24 -13.45 -10.09
CA ARG A 14 14.23 -13.27 -8.64
C ARG A 14 15.38 -12.40 -8.18
N ASP A 15 15.28 -11.12 -8.46
CA ASP A 15 16.37 -10.18 -8.22
C ASP A 15 16.27 -9.47 -6.87
N ILE A 16 15.10 -9.50 -6.22
CA ILE A 16 14.84 -8.70 -5.02
C ILE A 16 15.18 -9.50 -3.76
N GLY A 17 16.30 -9.15 -3.11
CA GLY A 17 16.65 -9.67 -1.77
C GLY A 17 15.84 -9.01 -0.64
N LEU A 18 16.06 -9.45 0.60
CA LEU A 18 15.37 -8.92 1.78
C LEU A 18 15.48 -7.39 1.92
N PHE A 19 16.69 -6.83 1.75
CA PHE A 19 16.90 -5.39 1.84
C PHE A 19 16.09 -4.62 0.79
N GLY A 20 16.08 -5.11 -0.46
CA GLY A 20 15.27 -4.53 -1.52
C GLY A 20 13.78 -4.61 -1.21
N ALA A 21 13.30 -5.74 -0.67
CA ALA A 21 11.90 -5.90 -0.27
C ALA A 21 11.51 -4.95 0.88
N VAL A 22 12.35 -4.79 1.91
CA VAL A 22 12.16 -3.81 2.99
C VAL A 22 12.15 -2.39 2.44
N SER A 23 13.11 -2.04 1.57
CA SER A 23 13.18 -0.72 0.94
C SER A 23 11.92 -0.42 0.12
N THR A 24 11.40 -1.39 -0.62
CA THR A 24 10.13 -1.26 -1.34
C THR A 24 8.96 -1.01 -0.39
N VAL A 25 8.87 -1.72 0.74
CA VAL A 25 7.82 -1.46 1.75
C VAL A 25 7.94 -0.06 2.31
N VAL A 26 9.13 0.35 2.77
CA VAL A 26 9.30 1.64 3.43
C VAL A 26 9.11 2.78 2.42
N ALA A 27 9.87 2.83 1.32
CA ALA A 27 9.75 3.94 0.38
C ALA A 27 8.41 3.94 -0.40
N GLY A 28 7.77 2.78 -0.61
CA GLY A 28 6.43 2.72 -1.18
C GLY A 28 5.34 3.30 -0.25
N THR A 29 5.51 3.16 1.06
CA THR A 29 4.52 3.60 2.07
C THR A 29 4.79 5.02 2.58
N LEU A 30 6.06 5.40 2.71
CA LEU A 30 6.48 6.63 3.38
C LEU A 30 5.98 7.91 2.68
N GLY A 31 5.90 7.89 1.34
CA GLY A 31 5.47 9.06 0.56
C GLY A 31 3.99 9.38 0.63
N ALA A 32 3.13 8.36 0.73
CA ALA A 32 1.69 8.54 0.94
C ALA A 32 1.38 9.02 2.36
N GLY A 33 2.15 8.55 3.33
CA GLY A 33 1.82 8.77 4.73
C GLY A 33 2.36 10.04 5.34
N LEU A 34 3.61 9.96 5.79
CA LEU A 34 4.18 10.93 6.71
C LEU A 34 4.13 12.36 6.16
N PHE A 35 4.38 12.50 4.87
CA PHE A 35 4.48 13.80 4.20
C PHE A 35 3.12 14.46 3.97
N VAL A 36 2.02 13.71 3.93
CA VAL A 36 0.72 14.23 3.46
C VAL A 36 -0.33 14.28 4.57
N THR A 37 -0.38 13.29 5.46
CA THR A 37 -1.57 13.08 6.30
C THR A 37 -1.51 13.76 7.67
N LEU A 38 -0.33 14.15 8.15
CA LEU A 38 -0.17 14.65 9.51
C LEU A 38 -0.95 15.95 9.75
N GLY A 39 -1.00 16.87 8.78
CA GLY A 39 -1.76 18.11 8.89
C GLY A 39 -3.27 17.84 8.95
N THR A 40 -3.77 17.04 8.00
CA THR A 40 -5.18 16.61 8.00
C THR A 40 -5.57 15.92 9.31
N ALA A 41 -4.72 15.07 9.87
CA ALA A 41 -5.00 14.37 11.12
C ALA A 41 -4.97 15.29 12.35
N SER A 42 -4.00 16.20 12.46
CA SER A 42 -3.92 17.11 13.60
C SER A 42 -4.99 18.19 13.58
N SER A 43 -5.59 18.49 12.42
CA SER A 43 -6.75 19.38 12.34
C SER A 43 -7.94 18.91 13.20
N THR A 44 -8.09 17.60 13.41
CA THR A 44 -9.20 17.05 14.20
C THR A 44 -8.83 16.70 15.64
N THR A 45 -7.55 16.44 15.94
CA THR A 45 -7.15 15.93 17.26
C THR A 45 -6.07 16.75 17.96
N GLY A 46 -5.40 17.66 17.24
CA GLY A 46 -4.30 18.45 17.74
C GLY A 46 -3.06 17.60 18.05
N PRO A 47 -2.27 17.96 19.08
CA PRO A 47 -1.03 17.26 19.44
C PRO A 47 -1.20 15.77 19.80
N SER A 48 -2.39 15.32 20.19
CA SER A 48 -2.70 13.90 20.42
C SER A 48 -2.58 13.01 19.18
N VAL A 49 -2.35 13.59 18.00
CA VAL A 49 -2.02 12.91 16.73
C VAL A 49 -0.88 11.89 16.90
N ILE A 50 0.07 12.13 17.82
CA ILE A 50 1.17 11.20 18.12
C ILE A 50 0.63 9.85 18.62
N LEU A 51 -0.37 9.86 19.50
CA LEU A 51 -0.99 8.63 19.99
C LEU A 51 -1.74 7.92 18.87
N VAL A 52 -2.44 8.66 18.01
CA VAL A 52 -3.17 8.09 16.88
C VAL A 52 -2.20 7.46 15.87
N VAL A 53 -1.01 8.04 15.66
CA VAL A 53 0.06 7.47 14.83
C VAL A 53 0.54 6.13 15.41
N ILE A 54 0.73 6.05 16.74
CA ILE A 54 1.12 4.82 17.43
C ILE A 54 0.04 3.74 17.26
N LEU A 55 -1.21 4.07 17.58
CA LEU A 55 -2.33 3.13 17.52
C LEU A 55 -2.58 2.63 16.08
N SER A 56 -2.56 3.54 15.10
CA SER A 56 -2.66 3.19 13.68
C SER A 56 -1.50 2.31 13.24
N GLY A 57 -0.30 2.57 13.77
CA GLY A 57 0.90 1.76 13.55
C GLY A 57 0.78 0.35 14.11
N LEU A 58 0.25 0.18 15.32
CA LEU A 58 0.03 -1.14 15.93
C LEU A 58 -1.02 -1.96 15.16
N LEU A 59 -2.08 -1.30 14.66
CA LEU A 59 -3.04 -1.91 13.76
C LEU A 59 -2.37 -2.34 12.44
N ALA A 60 -1.58 -1.44 11.83
CA ALA A 60 -0.81 -1.73 10.62
C ALA A 60 0.18 -2.88 10.81
N MET A 61 0.85 -2.98 11.97
CA MET A 61 1.74 -4.09 12.30
C MET A 61 0.98 -5.41 12.36
N SER A 62 -0.20 -5.42 12.98
CA SER A 62 -1.06 -6.61 13.03
C SER A 62 -1.46 -7.06 11.63
N ILE A 63 -1.82 -6.12 10.74
CA ILE A 63 -2.13 -6.41 9.34
C ILE A 63 -0.89 -6.89 8.57
N ALA A 64 0.27 -6.29 8.78
CA ALA A 64 1.53 -6.69 8.15
C ALA A 64 1.90 -8.13 8.51
N LEU A 65 1.70 -8.54 9.77
CA LEU A 65 1.91 -9.93 10.22
C LEU A 65 0.92 -10.89 9.56
N ASN A 66 -0.36 -10.51 9.45
CA ASN A 66 -1.38 -11.31 8.76
C ASN A 66 -1.02 -11.52 7.27
N TYR A 67 -0.67 -10.44 6.57
CA TYR A 67 -0.23 -10.51 5.18
C TYR A 67 1.06 -11.30 5.00
N GLY A 68 2.02 -11.11 5.91
CA GLY A 68 3.28 -11.84 5.93
C GLY A 68 3.03 -13.35 6.07
N TRP A 69 2.19 -13.75 7.01
CA TRP A 69 1.84 -15.16 7.21
C TRP A 69 1.17 -15.77 5.99
N MET A 70 0.17 -15.09 5.39
CA MET A 70 -0.47 -15.55 4.15
C MET A 70 0.53 -15.65 2.97
N ALA A 71 1.52 -14.76 2.91
CA ALA A 71 2.58 -14.80 1.90
C ALA A 71 3.50 -16.03 2.05
N THR A 72 3.53 -16.67 3.22
CA THR A 72 4.28 -17.92 3.42
C THR A 72 3.54 -19.14 2.90
N ILE A 73 2.21 -19.11 2.93
CA ILE A 73 1.33 -20.18 2.40
C ILE A 73 1.26 -20.09 0.88
N PHE A 74 1.15 -18.87 0.34
CA PHE A 74 1.03 -18.64 -1.10
C PHE A 74 2.25 -17.86 -1.65
N PRO A 75 3.47 -18.43 -1.61
CA PRO A 75 4.66 -17.77 -2.12
C PRO A 75 4.56 -17.59 -3.65
N GLY A 76 4.73 -16.36 -4.12
CA GLY A 76 4.61 -16.03 -5.55
C GLY A 76 3.22 -15.60 -6.00
N ALA A 77 2.19 -15.73 -5.16
CA ALA A 77 0.85 -15.26 -5.49
C ALA A 77 0.74 -13.72 -5.43
N ALA A 78 -0.13 -13.13 -6.27
CA ALA A 78 -0.27 -11.69 -6.46
C ALA A 78 -1.03 -10.95 -5.31
N GLY A 79 -0.82 -11.36 -4.06
CA GLY A 79 -1.37 -10.70 -2.87
C GLY A 79 -2.83 -11.05 -2.55
N SER A 80 -3.61 -10.05 -2.10
CA SER A 80 -4.90 -10.23 -1.42
C SER A 80 -5.94 -11.03 -2.22
N TYR A 81 -5.94 -10.94 -3.56
CA TYR A 81 -6.88 -11.69 -4.41
C TYR A 81 -6.69 -13.19 -4.15
N ALA A 82 -5.43 -13.63 -4.22
CA ALA A 82 -5.10 -15.02 -4.09
C ALA A 82 -5.31 -15.55 -2.67
N TYR A 83 -4.93 -14.75 -1.67
CA TYR A 83 -5.07 -15.14 -0.26
C TYR A 83 -6.53 -15.41 0.09
N VAL A 84 -7.43 -14.52 -0.32
CA VAL A 84 -8.86 -14.64 -0.02
C VAL A 84 -9.50 -15.70 -0.91
N SER A 85 -9.24 -15.68 -2.23
CA SER A 85 -9.93 -16.60 -3.13
C SER A 85 -9.62 -18.06 -2.83
N ARG A 86 -8.35 -18.36 -2.49
CA ARG A 86 -7.87 -19.73 -2.23
C ARG A 86 -8.25 -20.22 -0.85
N ALA A 87 -8.26 -19.35 0.15
CA ALA A 87 -8.73 -19.75 1.46
C ALA A 87 -10.22 -20.08 1.46
N PHE A 88 -11.04 -19.35 0.70
CA PHE A 88 -12.49 -19.57 0.65
C PHE A 88 -12.96 -20.46 -0.51
N ASP A 89 -12.03 -21.04 -1.29
CA ASP A 89 -12.31 -21.79 -2.53
C ASP A 89 -13.33 -21.11 -3.46
N SER A 90 -13.25 -19.78 -3.55
CA SER A 90 -14.23 -18.97 -4.25
C SER A 90 -13.61 -17.70 -4.85
N ARG A 91 -13.90 -17.46 -6.14
CA ARG A 91 -13.41 -16.25 -6.84
C ARG A 91 -14.09 -14.97 -6.37
N LEU A 92 -15.36 -15.05 -5.94
CA LEU A 92 -16.16 -13.86 -5.64
C LEU A 92 -15.61 -13.05 -4.44
N PRO A 93 -15.32 -13.65 -3.27
CA PRO A 93 -14.76 -12.90 -2.14
C PRO A 93 -13.41 -12.26 -2.50
N GLY A 94 -12.53 -13.00 -3.18
CA GLY A 94 -11.25 -12.47 -3.67
C GLY A 94 -11.45 -11.30 -4.64
N PHE A 95 -12.37 -11.44 -5.59
CA PHE A 95 -12.67 -10.41 -6.58
C PHE A 95 -13.22 -9.16 -5.90
N VAL A 96 -14.25 -9.26 -5.06
CA VAL A 96 -14.84 -8.08 -4.39
C VAL A 96 -13.79 -7.35 -3.55
N VAL A 97 -13.02 -8.09 -2.75
CA VAL A 97 -11.95 -7.52 -1.91
C VAL A 97 -10.93 -6.75 -2.74
N THR A 98 -10.49 -7.32 -3.85
CA THR A 98 -9.47 -6.68 -4.68
C THR A 98 -10.04 -5.64 -5.65
N TRP A 99 -11.30 -5.74 -6.03
CA TRP A 99 -12.03 -4.70 -6.76
C TRP A 99 -12.12 -3.43 -5.93
N SER A 100 -12.44 -3.58 -4.63
CA SER A 100 -12.38 -2.48 -3.66
C SER A 100 -10.95 -1.95 -3.54
N LYS A 101 -9.96 -2.81 -3.33
CA LYS A 101 -8.55 -2.39 -3.23
C LYS A 101 -8.03 -1.69 -4.50
N TRP A 102 -8.55 -2.04 -5.68
CA TRP A 102 -8.17 -1.41 -6.95
C TRP A 102 -8.63 0.05 -7.03
N LEU A 103 -9.85 0.36 -6.55
CA LEU A 103 -10.26 1.75 -6.31
C LEU A 103 -9.33 2.44 -5.31
N GLY A 104 -8.91 1.71 -4.27
CA GLY A 104 -7.93 2.18 -3.29
C GLY A 104 -6.62 2.65 -3.93
N TYR A 105 -6.06 1.87 -4.87
CA TYR A 105 -4.86 2.29 -5.62
C TYR A 105 -5.10 3.58 -6.40
N MET A 106 -6.22 3.68 -7.12
CA MET A 106 -6.54 4.88 -7.92
C MET A 106 -6.75 6.13 -7.06
N ALA A 107 -7.43 5.98 -5.92
CA ALA A 107 -7.61 7.06 -4.96
C ALA A 107 -6.29 7.43 -4.26
N ALA A 108 -5.43 6.46 -3.98
CA ALA A 108 -4.11 6.71 -3.42
C ALA A 108 -3.21 7.49 -4.39
N ASP A 109 -3.22 7.14 -5.68
CA ASP A 109 -2.52 7.92 -6.73
C ASP A 109 -3.05 9.36 -6.79
N ALA A 110 -4.36 9.57 -6.64
CA ALA A 110 -4.93 10.92 -6.59
C ALA A 110 -4.44 11.73 -5.38
N VAL A 111 -4.42 11.13 -4.18
CA VAL A 111 -3.88 11.75 -2.96
C VAL A 111 -2.41 12.12 -3.15
N LEU A 112 -1.62 11.20 -3.67
CA LEU A 112 -0.18 11.37 -3.90
C LEU A 112 0.12 12.44 -4.94
N ALA A 113 -0.69 12.52 -6.01
CA ALA A 113 -0.59 13.56 -7.03
C ALA A 113 -0.83 14.95 -6.44
N ILE A 114 -1.90 15.13 -5.65
CA ILE A 114 -2.19 16.40 -4.96
C ILE A 114 -1.08 16.75 -3.95
N GLY A 115 -0.59 15.74 -3.21
CA GLY A 115 0.54 15.89 -2.31
C GLY A 115 1.81 16.37 -3.02
N PHE A 116 2.16 15.75 -4.15
CA PHE A 116 3.31 16.17 -4.96
C PHE A 116 3.21 17.63 -5.38
N GLY A 117 2.04 18.04 -5.91
CA GLY A 117 1.82 19.43 -6.30
C GLY A 117 1.94 20.39 -5.12
N SER A 118 1.47 19.99 -3.93
CA SER A 118 1.61 20.78 -2.71
C SER A 118 3.08 20.94 -2.31
N TYR A 119 3.88 19.87 -2.37
CA TYR A 119 5.32 19.96 -2.12
C TYR A 119 6.07 20.77 -3.19
N LEU A 120 5.57 20.82 -4.42
CA LEU A 120 6.16 21.64 -5.48
C LEU A 120 6.02 23.14 -5.19
N GLN A 121 5.00 23.55 -4.44
CA GLN A 121 4.82 24.93 -3.98
C GLN A 121 5.91 25.42 -3.01
N VAL A 122 6.74 24.53 -2.47
CA VAL A 122 7.95 24.93 -1.73
C VAL A 122 8.89 25.74 -2.64
N PHE A 123 8.98 25.36 -3.92
CA PHE A 123 9.88 25.96 -4.90
C PHE A 123 9.16 26.89 -5.87
N TYR A 124 7.90 26.60 -6.16
CA TYR A 124 7.06 27.33 -7.10
C TYR A 124 5.70 27.66 -6.45
N PRO A 125 5.62 28.67 -5.56
CA PRO A 125 4.43 28.91 -4.73
C PRO A 125 3.12 29.14 -5.51
N SER A 126 3.22 29.61 -6.76
CA SER A 126 2.08 29.89 -7.63
C SER A 126 1.59 28.69 -8.45
N VAL A 127 2.23 27.51 -8.32
CA VAL A 127 1.80 26.32 -9.06
C VAL A 127 0.48 25.79 -8.50
N ASP A 128 -0.42 25.41 -9.39
CA ASP A 128 -1.65 24.69 -9.03
C ASP A 128 -1.29 23.23 -8.67
N PRO A 129 -1.57 22.77 -7.43
CA PRO A 129 -1.19 21.43 -6.99
C PRO A 129 -1.84 20.32 -7.81
N THR A 130 -3.08 20.51 -8.26
CA THR A 130 -3.85 19.52 -9.01
C THR A 130 -3.26 19.35 -10.41
N LEU A 131 -2.91 20.45 -11.09
CA LEU A 131 -2.25 20.41 -12.40
C LEU A 131 -0.85 19.82 -12.32
N ALA A 132 -0.06 20.19 -11.30
CA ALA A 132 1.25 19.60 -11.06
C ALA A 132 1.17 18.10 -10.80
N GLY A 133 0.20 17.68 -9.97
CA GLY A 133 -0.09 16.28 -9.69
C GLY A 133 -0.50 15.49 -10.95
N PHE A 134 -1.37 16.04 -11.79
CA PHE A 134 -1.71 15.45 -13.08
C PHE A 134 -0.48 15.30 -14.00
N GLY A 135 0.40 16.30 -14.01
CA GLY A 135 1.69 16.24 -14.70
C GLY A 135 2.54 15.07 -14.20
N LEU A 136 2.66 14.89 -12.87
CA LEU A 136 3.34 13.73 -12.28
C LEU A 136 2.72 12.41 -12.73
N LEU A 137 1.40 12.24 -12.61
CA LEU A 137 0.70 11.01 -13.01
C LEU A 137 0.97 10.69 -14.47
N THR A 138 0.98 11.69 -15.34
CA THR A 138 1.25 11.53 -16.78
C THR A 138 2.69 11.08 -17.03
N VAL A 139 3.67 11.71 -16.38
CA VAL A 139 5.08 11.32 -16.49
C VAL A 139 5.27 9.88 -16.00
N LEU A 140 4.71 9.53 -14.84
CA LEU A 140 4.86 8.19 -14.27
C LEU A 140 4.06 7.13 -15.03
N PHE A 141 2.93 7.48 -15.65
CA PHE A 141 2.23 6.62 -16.59
C PHE A 141 3.14 6.27 -17.78
N LEU A 142 3.81 7.26 -18.39
CA LEU A 142 4.73 7.03 -19.50
C LEU A 142 5.94 6.21 -19.09
N VAL A 143 6.53 6.48 -17.92
CA VAL A 143 7.66 5.71 -17.38
C VAL A 143 7.26 4.25 -17.13
N ASN A 144 6.11 4.02 -16.50
CA ASN A 144 5.58 2.67 -16.27
C ASN A 144 5.21 1.96 -17.58
N LEU A 145 4.76 2.70 -18.59
CA LEU A 145 4.42 2.14 -19.90
C LEU A 145 5.66 1.66 -20.65
N VAL A 146 6.80 2.35 -20.53
CA VAL A 146 8.04 1.97 -21.24
C VAL A 146 8.75 0.77 -20.58
N GLY A 147 8.35 0.38 -19.36
CA GLY A 147 8.91 -0.78 -18.68
C GLY A 147 10.35 -0.54 -18.23
N ALA A 148 10.54 0.32 -17.23
CA ALA A 148 11.88 0.58 -16.72
C ALA A 148 12.41 -0.61 -15.90
N LYS A 149 13.30 -1.42 -16.51
CA LYS A 149 14.18 -2.40 -15.82
C LYS A 149 15.06 -1.77 -14.71
N SER A 150 14.99 -0.45 -14.51
CA SER A 150 15.77 0.33 -13.55
C SER A 150 15.11 0.50 -12.17
N TYR A 151 13.96 -0.13 -11.91
CA TYR A 151 13.16 0.06 -10.68
C TYR A 151 13.97 -0.10 -9.38
N SER A 152 14.70 -1.21 -9.22
CA SER A 152 15.36 -1.54 -7.94
C SER A 152 16.49 -0.57 -7.55
N ARG A 153 17.26 -0.05 -8.52
CA ARG A 153 18.34 0.91 -8.24
C ARG A 153 17.81 2.29 -7.86
N SER A 154 16.77 2.76 -8.57
CA SER A 154 16.13 4.04 -8.27
C SER A 154 15.44 4.04 -6.91
N GLN A 155 14.81 2.92 -6.52
CA GLN A 155 14.12 2.79 -5.23
C GLN A 155 15.06 2.94 -4.03
N ASN A 156 16.22 2.28 -4.04
CA ASN A 156 17.18 2.37 -2.93
C ASN A 156 17.75 3.78 -2.76
N ALA A 157 18.02 4.48 -3.87
CA ALA A 157 18.51 5.86 -3.84
C ALA A 157 17.44 6.82 -3.28
N ILE A 158 16.19 6.67 -3.73
CA ILE A 158 15.06 7.44 -3.20
C ILE A 158 14.90 7.15 -1.70
N PHE A 159 14.88 5.88 -1.30
CA PHE A 159 14.81 5.49 0.11
C PHE A 159 15.90 6.18 0.96
N GLY A 160 17.16 6.17 0.51
CA GLY A 160 18.24 6.87 1.21
C GLY A 160 18.00 8.37 1.36
N PHE A 161 17.52 9.03 0.31
CA PHE A 161 17.19 10.45 0.36
C PHE A 161 15.99 10.76 1.26
N LEU A 162 14.99 9.88 1.32
CA LEU A 162 13.84 10.02 2.21
C LEU A 162 14.26 9.94 3.68
N ILE A 163 15.12 8.97 4.01
CA ILE A 163 15.70 8.86 5.35
C ILE A 163 16.51 10.12 5.68
N LEU A 164 17.35 10.60 4.76
CA LEU A 164 18.09 11.85 4.95
C LEU A 164 17.16 13.04 5.22
N SER A 165 16.08 13.17 4.44
CA SER A 165 15.11 14.26 4.58
C SER A 165 14.44 14.26 5.96
N ILE A 166 14.08 13.08 6.46
CA ILE A 166 13.53 12.94 7.83
C ILE A 166 14.59 13.25 8.88
N LEU A 167 15.82 12.76 8.73
CA LEU A 167 16.90 13.00 9.69
C LEU A 167 17.28 14.48 9.78
N VAL A 168 17.25 15.22 8.66
CA VAL A 168 17.47 16.67 8.65
C VAL A 168 16.39 17.41 9.43
N LEU A 169 15.14 16.93 9.36
CA LEU A 169 14.04 17.49 10.15
C LEU A 169 14.14 17.13 11.64
N VAL A 170 14.33 15.85 11.92
CA VAL A 170 14.25 15.26 13.26
C VAL A 170 15.49 15.58 14.10
N GLY A 171 16.69 15.53 13.52
CA GLY A 171 17.94 15.65 14.26
C GLY A 171 18.06 16.94 15.06
N PRO A 172 17.96 18.13 14.42
CA PRO A 172 17.94 19.40 15.13
C PRO A 172 16.66 19.61 15.96
N GLY A 173 15.52 19.11 15.47
CA GLY A 173 14.24 19.28 16.15
C GLY A 173 14.19 18.57 17.51
N LEU A 174 14.83 17.41 17.67
CA LEU A 174 14.93 16.68 18.93
C LEU A 174 15.52 17.51 20.08
N LEU A 175 16.41 18.45 19.77
CA LEU A 175 17.04 19.33 20.76
C LEU A 175 16.17 20.53 21.14
N ASN A 176 15.07 20.76 20.42
CA ASN A 176 14.21 21.93 20.54
C ASN A 176 12.76 21.58 20.93
N ILE A 177 12.51 20.34 21.35
CA ILE A 177 11.18 19.93 21.82
C ILE A 177 10.87 20.62 23.15
N ASP A 178 9.77 21.37 23.20
CA ASP A 178 9.18 21.89 24.42
C ASP A 178 7.90 21.10 24.75
N ALA A 179 7.81 20.57 25.97
CA ALA A 179 6.63 19.82 26.40
C ALA A 179 5.36 20.69 26.48
N ALA A 180 5.51 22.00 26.66
CA ALA A 180 4.38 22.94 26.67
C ALA A 180 3.66 23.00 25.32
N ASN A 181 4.37 22.73 24.22
CA ASN A 181 3.84 22.76 22.86
C ASN A 181 2.81 21.65 22.58
N TYR A 182 2.73 20.63 23.43
CA TYR A 182 1.70 19.60 23.33
C TYR A 182 0.38 19.99 23.99
N GLN A 183 0.25 21.19 24.58
CA GLN A 183 -0.98 21.62 25.24
C GLN A 183 -1.75 22.65 24.41
N PRO A 184 -3.09 22.54 24.31
CA PRO A 184 -3.92 21.44 24.79
C PRO A 184 -3.72 20.15 23.98
N PHE A 185 -3.56 19.01 24.67
CA PHE A 185 -3.21 17.75 24.00
C PHE A 185 -4.34 17.16 23.15
N PHE A 186 -5.57 17.25 23.63
CA PHE A 186 -6.77 16.86 22.90
C PHE A 186 -7.59 18.10 22.54
N THR A 187 -7.73 18.40 21.24
CA THR A 187 -8.47 19.59 20.78
C THR A 187 -9.86 19.28 20.23
N GLY A 188 -10.07 18.07 19.68
CA GLY A 188 -11.37 17.61 19.16
C GLY A 188 -12.07 16.55 20.02
N GLY A 189 -11.66 16.39 21.28
CA GLY A 189 -12.21 15.36 22.16
C GLY A 189 -12.01 13.93 21.63
N PHE A 190 -12.87 13.00 22.08
CA PHE A 190 -12.79 11.59 21.65
C PHE A 190 -13.14 11.41 20.17
N ASP A 191 -14.15 12.13 19.68
CA ASP A 191 -14.59 12.03 18.28
C ASP A 191 -13.51 12.51 17.31
N GLY A 192 -12.84 13.63 17.61
CA GLY A 192 -11.73 14.14 16.82
C GLY A 192 -10.51 13.22 16.82
N PHE A 193 -10.25 12.56 17.95
CA PHE A 193 -9.20 11.55 18.11
C PHE A 193 -9.46 10.31 17.26
N VAL A 194 -10.68 9.80 17.26
CA VAL A 194 -11.09 8.66 16.44
C VAL A 194 -11.10 9.04 14.96
N ALA A 195 -11.57 10.24 14.60
CA ALA A 195 -11.57 10.73 13.23
C ALA A 195 -10.16 10.87 12.63
N ALA A 196 -9.16 11.27 13.45
CA ALA A 196 -7.76 11.39 13.02
C ALA A 196 -7.15 10.04 12.60
N ALA A 197 -7.74 8.91 13.02
CA ALA A 197 -7.22 7.59 12.67
C ALA A 197 -7.42 7.24 11.19
N VAL A 198 -8.39 7.83 10.48
CA VAL A 198 -8.59 7.59 9.05
C VAL A 198 -7.41 8.10 8.20
N PRO A 199 -7.01 9.38 8.28
CA PRO A 199 -5.84 9.87 7.56
C PRO A 199 -4.52 9.28 8.08
N LEU A 200 -4.42 8.93 9.36
CA LEU A 200 -3.20 8.29 9.87
C LEU A 200 -3.07 6.83 9.52
N PHE A 201 -4.16 6.09 9.40
CA PHE A 201 -4.12 4.74 8.89
C PHE A 201 -3.78 4.73 7.38
N TYR A 202 -4.25 5.73 6.61
CA TYR A 202 -3.78 5.94 5.24
C TYR A 202 -2.26 5.97 5.16
N ALA A 203 -1.60 6.57 6.15
CA ALA A 203 -0.15 6.69 6.16
C ALA A 203 0.60 5.36 6.21
N TYR A 204 -0.05 4.30 6.67
CA TYR A 204 0.49 2.95 6.70
C TYR A 204 0.01 2.08 5.52
N ILE A 205 -0.76 2.63 4.57
CA ILE A 205 -1.12 1.91 3.36
C ILE A 205 0.11 1.75 2.49
N GLY A 206 0.44 0.49 2.18
CA GLY A 206 1.67 0.12 1.45
C GLY A 206 2.47 -0.95 2.15
N ILE A 207 2.19 -1.24 3.43
CA ILE A 207 2.86 -2.29 4.23
C ILE A 207 2.85 -3.69 3.58
N ALA A 208 1.88 -3.95 2.71
CA ALA A 208 1.71 -5.22 2.00
C ALA A 208 2.18 -5.17 0.54
N VAL A 209 2.87 -4.12 0.11
CA VAL A 209 3.28 -3.92 -1.30
C VAL A 209 4.24 -5.00 -1.78
N ALA A 210 5.18 -5.42 -0.91
CA ALA A 210 6.15 -6.48 -1.23
C ALA A 210 5.45 -7.80 -1.63
N GLY A 211 4.26 -8.07 -1.07
CA GLY A 211 3.48 -9.26 -1.40
C GLY A 211 2.97 -9.28 -2.85
N GLN A 212 2.79 -8.11 -3.50
CA GLN A 212 2.48 -8.06 -4.94
C GLN A 212 3.69 -8.43 -5.82
N MET A 213 4.89 -8.44 -5.26
CA MET A 213 6.14 -8.74 -5.97
C MET A 213 6.70 -10.10 -5.57
N GLY A 214 5.88 -11.00 -5.01
CA GLY A 214 6.35 -12.28 -4.47
C GLY A 214 7.15 -13.13 -5.47
N ALA A 215 6.80 -13.08 -6.75
CA ALA A 215 7.50 -13.78 -7.82
C ALA A 215 8.93 -13.24 -8.08
N GLU A 216 9.19 -11.97 -7.76
CA GLU A 216 10.46 -11.27 -8.01
C GLU A 216 11.38 -11.30 -6.77
N VAL A 217 10.86 -11.74 -5.62
CA VAL A 217 11.56 -11.77 -4.33
C VAL A 217 12.28 -13.11 -4.14
N LYS A 218 13.57 -13.05 -3.76
CA LYS A 218 14.35 -14.22 -3.36
C LYS A 218 13.79 -14.79 -2.06
N ASN A 219 13.65 -16.11 -1.95
CA ASN A 219 13.16 -16.80 -0.74
C ASN A 219 11.88 -16.16 -0.16
N PRO A 220 10.78 -16.04 -0.94
CA PRO A 220 9.61 -15.23 -0.61
C PRO A 220 8.95 -15.65 0.71
N SER A 221 8.89 -16.95 1.02
CA SER A 221 8.31 -17.46 2.27
C SER A 221 9.04 -16.97 3.53
N ARG A 222 10.29 -16.52 3.42
CA ARG A 222 11.04 -15.89 4.50
C ARG A 222 11.12 -14.37 4.36
N ASN A 223 11.41 -13.89 3.16
CA ASN A 223 11.73 -12.49 2.95
C ASN A 223 10.47 -11.60 2.90
N LEU A 224 9.32 -12.08 2.43
CA LEU A 224 8.09 -11.29 2.42
C LEU A 224 7.58 -10.99 3.84
N PRO A 225 7.45 -11.96 4.77
CA PRO A 225 7.04 -11.66 6.14
C PRO A 225 7.99 -10.69 6.84
N LEU A 226 9.31 -10.88 6.68
CA LEU A 226 10.32 -10.02 7.28
C LEU A 226 10.29 -8.61 6.68
N ALA A 227 10.07 -8.48 5.38
CA ALA A 227 9.98 -7.19 4.71
C ALA A 227 8.74 -6.42 5.15
N MET A 228 7.58 -7.07 5.25
CA MET A 228 6.33 -6.44 5.69
C MET A 228 6.43 -6.03 7.16
N ALA A 229 6.75 -6.96 8.06
CA ALA A 229 6.83 -6.65 9.49
C ALA A 229 7.98 -5.67 9.82
N GLY A 230 9.17 -5.90 9.27
CA GLY A 230 10.34 -5.04 9.48
C GLY A 230 10.16 -3.65 8.88
N GLY A 231 9.61 -3.56 7.66
CA GLY A 231 9.27 -2.29 7.02
C GLY A 231 8.23 -1.51 7.83
N THR A 232 7.17 -2.18 8.31
CA THR A 232 6.18 -1.53 9.18
C THR A 232 6.79 -1.05 10.49
N ALA A 233 7.67 -1.82 11.13
CA ALA A 233 8.34 -1.39 12.37
C ALA A 233 9.17 -0.11 12.15
N ILE A 234 9.91 -0.04 11.04
CA ILE A 234 10.67 1.15 10.65
C ILE A 234 9.72 2.34 10.44
N LEU A 235 8.61 2.15 9.73
CA LEU A 235 7.62 3.21 9.48
C LEU A 235 7.00 3.73 10.77
N ILE A 236 6.60 2.84 11.69
CA ILE A 236 6.07 3.25 13.02
C ILE A 236 7.09 4.12 13.74
N PHE A 237 8.34 3.67 13.82
CA PHE A 237 9.39 4.43 14.49
C PHE A 237 9.58 5.82 13.87
N LEU A 238 9.73 5.88 12.54
CA LEU A 238 9.93 7.15 11.83
C LEU A 238 8.74 8.10 11.98
N TYR A 239 7.52 7.58 11.93
CA TYR A 239 6.32 8.40 11.99
C TYR A 239 6.09 8.95 13.39
N VAL A 240 6.26 8.13 14.42
CA VAL A 240 6.13 8.57 15.83
C VAL A 240 7.21 9.60 16.14
N LEU A 241 8.45 9.34 15.75
CA LEU A 241 9.58 10.25 15.98
C LEU A 241 9.36 11.59 15.29
N THR A 242 8.93 11.58 14.02
CA THR A 242 8.66 12.81 13.27
C THR A 242 7.50 13.59 13.88
N ALA A 243 6.39 12.91 14.21
CA ALA A 243 5.24 13.56 14.85
C ALA A 243 5.63 14.19 16.19
N ALA A 244 6.36 13.46 17.04
CA ALA A 244 6.86 14.01 18.30
C ALA A 244 7.69 15.28 18.08
N VAL A 245 8.62 15.26 17.12
CA VAL A 245 9.46 16.44 16.84
C VAL A 245 8.65 17.61 16.32
N ILE A 246 7.87 17.45 15.25
CA ILE A 246 7.25 18.62 14.61
C ILE A 246 6.21 19.30 15.51
N TYR A 247 5.42 18.52 16.26
CA TYR A 247 4.44 19.09 17.19
C TYR A 247 5.11 19.61 18.48
N GLY A 248 6.22 18.99 18.89
CA GLY A 248 7.01 19.46 20.04
C GLY A 248 7.82 20.73 19.77
N VAL A 249 8.12 21.06 18.52
CA VAL A 249 8.94 22.24 18.16
C VAL A 249 8.09 23.41 17.65
N VAL A 250 7.08 23.17 16.81
CA VAL A 250 6.30 24.25 16.16
C VAL A 250 5.39 24.99 17.16
N GLY A 251 4.93 24.31 18.22
CA GLY A 251 4.09 24.92 19.26
C GLY A 251 2.64 25.09 18.84
N ASP A 252 2.40 25.87 17.80
CA ASP A 252 1.07 26.03 17.23
C ASP A 252 0.77 24.91 16.23
N TYR A 253 0.03 23.89 16.68
CA TYR A 253 -0.33 22.76 15.83
C TYR A 253 -1.17 23.19 14.61
N THR A 254 -1.86 24.34 14.64
CA THR A 254 -2.72 24.79 13.54
C THR A 254 -1.91 25.15 12.30
N VAL A 255 -0.67 25.64 12.48
CA VAL A 255 0.29 25.86 11.39
C VAL A 255 0.54 24.58 10.60
N LEU A 256 0.57 23.43 11.27
CA LEU A 256 0.71 22.12 10.63
C LEU A 256 -0.63 21.59 10.13
N ALA A 257 -1.71 21.85 10.87
CA ALA A 257 -3.05 21.38 10.55
C ALA A 257 -3.59 21.98 9.24
N ASP A 258 -3.29 23.26 9.00
CA ASP A 258 -3.71 24.01 7.80
C ASP A 258 -2.74 23.81 6.62
N SER A 259 -1.70 22.99 6.80
CA SER A 259 -0.69 22.73 5.77
C SER A 259 -0.94 21.43 5.02
N ALA A 260 -0.97 21.51 3.69
CA ALA A 260 -0.92 20.35 2.81
C ALA A 260 0.49 19.71 2.70
N ARG A 261 1.50 20.31 3.35
CA ARG A 261 2.91 19.89 3.34
C ARG A 261 3.55 20.05 4.73
N PRO A 262 2.99 19.41 5.77
CA PRO A 262 3.28 19.68 7.18
C PRO A 262 4.77 19.56 7.52
N LEU A 263 5.49 18.58 6.94
CA LEU A 263 6.93 18.41 7.21
C LEU A 263 7.77 19.58 6.71
N SER A 264 7.51 20.07 5.49
CA SER A 264 8.22 21.25 4.96
C SER A 264 7.82 22.53 5.69
N THR A 265 6.60 22.58 6.20
CA THR A 265 6.10 23.73 6.99
C THR A 265 6.77 23.76 8.36
N ALA A 266 6.90 22.60 9.01
CA ALA A 266 7.68 22.48 10.24
C ALA A 266 9.14 22.88 10.01
N ALA A 267 9.77 22.42 8.92
CA ALA A 267 11.13 22.81 8.57
C ALA A 267 11.28 24.32 8.37
N ALA A 268 10.28 25.01 7.81
CA ALA A 268 10.30 26.47 7.64
C ALA A 268 10.30 27.21 8.98
N VAL A 269 9.65 26.65 10.01
CA VAL A 269 9.58 27.26 11.34
C VAL A 269 10.93 27.25 12.05
N PHE A 270 11.72 26.18 11.93
CA PHE A 270 12.93 26.02 12.77
C PHE A 270 14.23 25.62 12.06
N LEU A 271 14.24 25.40 10.74
CA LEU A 271 15.44 25.05 9.96
C LEU A 271 15.78 26.05 8.84
N GLY A 272 14.90 27.03 8.58
CA GLY A 272 15.06 28.01 7.49
C GLY A 272 14.98 27.40 6.09
N ASP A 273 15.40 28.17 5.09
CA ASP A 273 15.18 27.86 3.67
C ASP A 273 15.86 26.56 3.22
N ILE A 274 17.08 26.29 3.68
CA ILE A 274 17.84 25.09 3.29
C ILE A 274 17.16 23.83 3.83
N GLY A 275 16.77 23.82 5.12
CA GLY A 275 16.06 22.68 5.70
C GLY A 275 14.71 22.46 5.03
N THR A 276 13.98 23.55 4.75
CA THR A 276 12.72 23.53 4.02
C THR A 276 12.89 22.94 2.62
N ALA A 277 13.94 23.33 1.89
CA ALA A 277 14.23 22.82 0.56
C ALA A 277 14.56 21.31 0.59
N ILE A 278 15.41 20.86 1.52
CA ILE A 278 15.76 19.44 1.64
C ILE A 278 14.51 18.59 1.92
N VAL A 279 13.71 18.99 2.91
CA VAL A 279 12.46 18.30 3.26
C VAL A 279 11.43 18.41 2.13
N GLY A 280 11.40 19.53 1.41
CA GLY A 280 10.57 19.76 0.23
C GLY A 280 10.89 18.78 -0.92
N ILE A 281 12.18 18.63 -1.27
CA ILE A 281 12.64 17.63 -2.23
C ILE A 281 12.32 16.23 -1.73
N GLY A 282 12.46 16.00 -0.42
CA GLY A 282 12.07 14.74 0.24
C GLY A 282 10.62 14.40 -0.05
N GLY A 283 9.70 15.33 0.17
CA GLY A 283 8.27 15.14 -0.11
C GLY A 283 7.95 14.93 -1.60
N LEU A 284 8.63 15.65 -2.51
CA LEU A 284 8.49 15.43 -3.96
C LEU A 284 8.93 14.02 -4.37
N LEU A 285 10.08 13.56 -3.90
CA LEU A 285 10.58 12.22 -4.19
C LEU A 285 9.71 11.14 -3.56
N ALA A 286 9.24 11.37 -2.33
CA ALA A 286 8.41 10.40 -1.62
C ALA A 286 7.09 10.17 -2.36
N THR A 287 6.40 11.26 -2.70
CA THR A 287 5.13 11.19 -3.42
C THR A 287 5.31 10.58 -4.81
N ALA A 288 6.34 10.98 -5.57
CA ALA A 288 6.66 10.38 -6.87
C ALA A 288 6.99 8.88 -6.78
N SER A 289 7.80 8.44 -5.81
CA SER A 289 8.11 7.02 -5.64
C SER A 289 6.89 6.20 -5.23
N SER A 290 6.02 6.75 -4.39
CA SER A 290 4.79 6.07 -3.98
C SER A 290 3.81 5.92 -5.14
N VAL A 291 3.62 6.94 -6.00
CA VAL A 291 2.78 6.82 -7.21
C VAL A 291 3.33 5.72 -8.12
N HIS A 292 4.65 5.73 -8.34
CA HIS A 292 5.28 4.72 -9.17
C HIS A 292 5.06 3.30 -8.63
N ALA A 293 5.24 3.09 -7.32
CA ALA A 293 4.99 1.81 -6.66
C ALA A 293 3.52 1.39 -6.69
N VAL A 294 2.59 2.33 -6.48
CA VAL A 294 1.14 2.10 -6.56
C VAL A 294 0.72 1.68 -7.96
N MET A 295 1.16 2.37 -9.00
CA MET A 295 0.89 2.00 -10.39
C MET A 295 1.43 0.59 -10.69
N ALA A 296 2.68 0.30 -10.32
CA ALA A 296 3.31 -1.00 -10.54
C ALA A 296 2.59 -2.15 -9.81
N ALA A 297 2.04 -1.90 -8.63
CA ALA A 297 1.25 -2.87 -7.89
C ALA A 297 -0.19 -3.00 -8.43
N GLY A 298 -0.83 -1.90 -8.77
CA GLY A 298 -2.23 -1.84 -9.18
C GLY A 298 -2.50 -2.54 -10.51
N ILE A 299 -1.53 -2.55 -11.44
CA ILE A 299 -1.70 -3.20 -12.75
C ILE A 299 -1.86 -4.72 -12.67
N LYS A 300 -1.41 -5.33 -11.55
CA LYS A 300 -1.41 -6.78 -11.34
C LYS A 300 -2.80 -7.33 -11.03
N MET A 301 -3.73 -6.52 -10.51
CA MET A 301 -5.07 -6.98 -10.13
C MET A 301 -5.96 -7.35 -11.33
N PRO A 302 -6.22 -6.44 -12.30
CA PRO A 302 -7.01 -6.79 -13.49
C PRO A 302 -6.37 -7.90 -14.31
N TYR A 303 -5.04 -7.98 -14.30
CA TYR A 303 -4.30 -9.07 -14.90
C TYR A 303 -4.69 -10.41 -14.27
N SER A 304 -4.59 -10.54 -12.94
CA SER A 304 -5.00 -11.78 -12.24
C SER A 304 -6.48 -12.14 -12.45
N TRP A 305 -7.40 -11.17 -12.46
CA TRP A 305 -8.81 -11.45 -12.70
C TRP A 305 -9.10 -11.91 -14.14
N ALA A 306 -8.39 -11.37 -15.11
CA ALA A 306 -8.53 -11.77 -16.51
C ALA A 306 -8.03 -13.20 -16.74
N TRP A 307 -6.99 -13.63 -16.02
CA TRP A 307 -6.53 -15.01 -15.99
C TRP A 307 -7.53 -15.98 -15.37
N ASP A 308 -8.26 -15.54 -14.34
CA ASP A 308 -9.33 -16.30 -13.69
C ASP A 308 -10.66 -16.27 -14.46
N GLU A 309 -10.67 -15.66 -15.65
CA GLU A 309 -11.83 -15.46 -16.51
C GLU A 309 -13.01 -14.75 -15.83
N VAL A 310 -12.75 -13.94 -14.80
CA VAL A 310 -13.74 -13.09 -14.12
C VAL A 310 -13.60 -11.62 -14.51
N PHE A 311 -12.80 -11.33 -15.54
CA PHE A 311 -12.55 -9.99 -16.09
C PHE A 311 -12.20 -10.06 -17.60
N PRO A 312 -12.34 -8.97 -18.39
CA PRO A 312 -12.04 -9.02 -19.82
C PRO A 312 -10.61 -9.48 -20.14
N LYS A 313 -10.47 -10.44 -21.07
CA LYS A 313 -9.18 -11.01 -21.52
C LYS A 313 -8.18 -9.98 -22.04
N LYS A 314 -8.63 -8.79 -22.48
CA LYS A 314 -7.72 -7.70 -22.90
C LYS A 314 -6.81 -7.21 -21.77
N PHE A 315 -7.19 -7.37 -20.50
CA PHE A 315 -6.38 -6.93 -19.35
C PHE A 315 -5.28 -7.92 -18.96
N SER A 316 -5.25 -9.13 -19.53
CA SER A 316 -4.08 -10.01 -19.46
C SER A 316 -3.09 -9.77 -20.61
N ALA A 317 -3.40 -8.91 -21.58
CA ALA A 317 -2.51 -8.57 -22.67
C ALA A 317 -1.39 -7.61 -22.23
N VAL A 318 -0.15 -7.95 -22.58
CA VAL A 318 1.02 -7.07 -22.43
C VAL A 318 1.31 -6.38 -23.76
N SER A 319 1.88 -5.17 -23.72
CA SER A 319 2.30 -4.48 -24.94
C SER A 319 3.45 -5.22 -25.62
N ASP A 320 3.38 -5.47 -26.92
CA ASP A 320 4.46 -6.13 -27.69
C ASP A 320 5.79 -5.35 -27.63
N ARG A 321 5.71 -4.01 -27.55
CA ARG A 321 6.88 -3.13 -27.54
C ARG A 321 7.51 -3.00 -26.15
N PHE A 322 6.71 -3.01 -25.09
CA PHE A 322 7.16 -2.64 -23.74
C PHE A 322 7.00 -3.73 -22.68
N GLY A 323 6.24 -4.79 -22.95
CA GLY A 323 6.00 -5.89 -22.01
C GLY A 323 5.07 -5.54 -20.83
N THR A 324 4.38 -4.40 -20.88
CA THR A 324 3.57 -3.88 -19.77
C THR A 324 2.06 -4.12 -19.97
N PRO A 325 1.28 -4.46 -18.92
CA PRO A 325 -0.19 -4.52 -18.94
C PRO A 325 -0.84 -3.14 -19.16
N HIS A 326 -0.79 -2.64 -20.40
CA HIS A 326 -1.12 -1.26 -20.75
C HIS A 326 -2.60 -0.89 -20.50
N TRP A 327 -3.55 -1.83 -20.62
CA TRP A 327 -4.95 -1.56 -20.30
C TRP A 327 -5.19 -1.34 -18.81
N SER A 328 -4.59 -2.18 -17.95
CA SER A 328 -4.65 -1.98 -16.50
C SER A 328 -4.03 -0.65 -16.10
N LEU A 329 -2.87 -0.32 -16.69
CA LEU A 329 -2.16 0.92 -16.42
C LEU A 329 -2.95 2.14 -16.88
N LEU A 330 -3.54 2.08 -18.07
CA LEU A 330 -4.37 3.16 -18.61
C LEU A 330 -5.61 3.40 -17.75
N THR A 331 -6.29 2.34 -17.29
CA THR A 331 -7.45 2.50 -16.40
C THR A 331 -7.05 3.13 -15.07
N LEU A 332 -5.94 2.69 -14.47
CA LEU A 332 -5.42 3.34 -13.25
C LEU A 332 -5.16 4.83 -13.48
N TYR A 333 -4.43 5.17 -14.54
CA TYR A 333 -4.09 6.56 -14.87
C TYR A 333 -5.32 7.43 -15.10
N VAL A 334 -6.29 6.96 -15.91
CA VAL A 334 -7.50 7.74 -16.25
C VAL A 334 -8.36 7.96 -15.01
N VAL A 335 -8.61 6.91 -14.21
CA VAL A 335 -9.46 7.04 -13.03
C VAL A 335 -8.76 7.82 -11.92
N ALA A 336 -7.46 7.60 -11.68
CA ALA A 336 -6.69 8.40 -10.72
C ALA A 336 -6.68 9.88 -11.11
N SER A 337 -6.43 10.20 -12.39
CA SER A 337 -6.50 11.58 -12.89
C SER A 337 -7.90 12.16 -12.72
N GLY A 338 -8.94 11.40 -13.04
CA GLY A 338 -10.33 11.81 -12.82
C GLY A 338 -10.62 12.11 -11.35
N LEU A 339 -10.16 11.25 -10.43
CA LEU A 339 -10.29 11.45 -8.98
C LEU A 339 -9.52 12.68 -8.48
N THR A 340 -8.33 12.96 -9.04
CA THR A 340 -7.55 14.18 -8.73
C THR A 340 -8.32 15.46 -9.02
N PHE A 341 -9.10 15.50 -10.11
CA PHE A 341 -9.94 16.67 -10.44
C PHE A 341 -11.32 16.64 -9.81
N TRP A 342 -11.86 15.46 -9.51
CA TRP A 342 -13.21 15.30 -8.95
C TRP A 342 -13.25 15.48 -7.44
N SER A 343 -12.21 15.08 -6.71
CA SER A 343 -12.24 15.14 -5.26
C SER A 343 -12.33 16.59 -4.79
N THR A 344 -13.19 16.87 -3.82
CA THR A 344 -13.38 18.22 -3.26
C THR A 344 -12.23 18.65 -2.33
N GLY A 345 -11.08 17.97 -2.43
CA GLY A 345 -9.90 18.15 -1.59
C GLY A 345 -9.19 16.84 -1.25
N LEU A 346 -8.04 17.00 -0.59
CA LEU A 346 -7.15 15.91 -0.18
C LEU A 346 -7.83 14.92 0.77
N SER A 347 -8.58 15.42 1.75
CA SER A 347 -9.22 14.60 2.79
C SER A 347 -10.24 13.60 2.22
N GLN A 348 -10.99 13.98 1.18
CA GLN A 348 -11.95 13.07 0.55
C GLN A 348 -11.24 11.93 -0.20
N ALA A 349 -10.17 12.24 -0.93
CA ALA A 349 -9.38 11.23 -1.62
C ALA A 349 -8.70 10.27 -0.64
N ILE A 350 -8.20 10.79 0.50
CA ILE A 350 -7.69 9.98 1.62
C ILE A 350 -8.78 9.05 2.16
N ALA A 351 -9.99 9.56 2.42
CA ALA A 351 -11.09 8.75 2.94
C ALA A 351 -11.47 7.61 1.99
N ILE A 352 -11.57 7.89 0.68
CA ILE A 352 -11.89 6.88 -0.34
C ILE A 352 -10.80 5.81 -0.40
N ALA A 353 -9.54 6.22 -0.42
CA ALA A 353 -8.41 5.30 -0.45
C ALA A 353 -8.39 4.42 0.82
N THR A 354 -8.45 5.04 2.00
CA THR A 354 -8.46 4.34 3.29
C THR A 354 -9.62 3.35 3.37
N PHE A 355 -10.85 3.79 3.06
CA PHE A 355 -12.03 2.93 3.07
C PHE A 355 -11.83 1.71 2.18
N SER A 356 -11.33 1.92 0.95
CA SER A 356 -11.09 0.86 -0.03
C SER A 356 -10.03 -0.15 0.42
N TYR A 357 -8.93 0.29 1.02
CA TYR A 357 -7.88 -0.60 1.53
C TYR A 357 -8.29 -1.34 2.81
N LEU A 358 -9.02 -0.68 3.70
CA LEU A 358 -9.50 -1.27 4.95
C LEU A 358 -10.37 -2.51 4.71
N ILE A 359 -11.15 -2.53 3.63
CA ILE A 359 -11.92 -3.73 3.23
C ILE A 359 -10.99 -4.90 2.94
N ALA A 360 -9.91 -4.67 2.20
CA ALA A 360 -8.94 -5.72 1.89
C ALA A 360 -8.09 -6.13 3.09
N TYR A 361 -7.81 -5.21 4.01
CA TYR A 361 -7.10 -5.53 5.24
C TYR A 361 -7.97 -6.33 6.21
N ALA A 362 -9.23 -5.91 6.40
CA ALA A 362 -10.22 -6.66 7.18
C ALA A 362 -10.40 -8.07 6.61
N ALA A 363 -10.60 -8.20 5.29
CA ALA A 363 -10.81 -9.49 4.66
C ALA A 363 -9.61 -10.43 4.80
N VAL A 364 -8.38 -9.94 4.62
CA VAL A 364 -7.18 -10.78 4.82
C VAL A 364 -7.00 -11.15 6.29
N SER A 365 -7.26 -10.24 7.24
CA SER A 365 -7.22 -10.57 8.67
C SER A 365 -8.27 -11.62 9.06
N ILE A 366 -9.48 -11.54 8.52
CA ILE A 366 -10.52 -12.57 8.68
C ILE A 366 -10.08 -13.88 8.05
N THR A 367 -9.44 -13.81 6.88
CA THR A 367 -8.91 -14.99 6.17
C THR A 367 -7.85 -15.70 7.01
N VAL A 368 -6.97 -14.97 7.70
CA VAL A 368 -5.99 -15.58 8.61
C VAL A 368 -6.67 -16.37 9.72
N LEU A 369 -7.70 -15.79 10.35
CA LEU A 369 -8.47 -16.48 11.39
C LEU A 369 -9.16 -17.73 10.82
N TYR A 370 -9.80 -17.59 9.65
CA TYR A 370 -10.46 -18.71 8.99
C TYR A 370 -9.48 -19.84 8.65
N VAL A 371 -8.31 -19.52 8.09
CA VAL A 371 -7.30 -20.54 7.77
C VAL A 371 -6.79 -21.21 9.05
N LEU A 372 -6.56 -20.43 10.11
CA LEU A 372 -6.02 -20.94 11.37
C LEU A 372 -6.92 -21.99 12.04
N TYR A 373 -8.24 -21.82 11.93
CA TYR A 373 -9.24 -22.63 12.64
C TYR A 373 -10.04 -23.58 11.76
N SER A 374 -10.10 -23.35 10.44
CA SER A 374 -10.99 -24.09 9.54
C SER A 374 -10.30 -24.71 8.32
N ARG A 375 -9.10 -24.25 7.93
CA ARG A 375 -8.33 -24.81 6.80
C ARG A 375 -7.00 -25.38 7.28
N THR A 376 -7.05 -26.54 7.94
CA THR A 376 -5.85 -27.22 8.46
C THR A 376 -4.90 -27.66 7.36
N ASP A 377 -5.43 -27.91 6.16
CA ASP A 377 -4.69 -28.15 4.91
C ASP A 377 -3.75 -26.98 4.58
N LEU A 378 -4.30 -25.78 4.40
CA LEU A 378 -3.52 -24.58 4.09
C LEU A 378 -2.62 -24.15 5.25
N ARG A 379 -3.07 -24.34 6.50
CA ARG A 379 -2.27 -24.04 7.69
C ARG A 379 -0.99 -24.88 7.75
N ALA A 380 -1.02 -26.13 7.27
CA ALA A 380 0.14 -27.02 7.27
C ALA A 380 1.25 -26.52 6.33
N GLU A 381 0.91 -25.73 5.31
CA GLU A 381 1.85 -25.15 4.34
C GLU A 381 2.54 -23.88 4.85
N ALA A 382 2.08 -23.30 5.97
CA ALA A 382 2.61 -22.03 6.47
C ALA A 382 4.10 -22.14 6.85
N GLY A 383 4.89 -21.14 6.46
CA GLY A 383 6.33 -21.08 6.74
C GLY A 383 6.67 -20.88 8.22
N PHE A 384 5.69 -20.54 9.06
CA PHE A 384 5.81 -20.56 10.52
C PHE A 384 4.44 -20.75 11.18
N SER A 385 4.45 -21.32 12.38
CA SER A 385 3.24 -21.59 13.18
C SER A 385 3.32 -20.88 14.53
N ARG A 386 2.57 -19.77 14.67
CA ARG A 386 2.42 -19.02 15.93
C ARG A 386 0.93 -18.72 16.18
N PRO A 387 0.12 -19.74 16.48
CA PRO A 387 -1.34 -19.61 16.50
C PRO A 387 -1.84 -18.51 17.41
N ALA A 388 -1.34 -18.40 18.65
CA ALA A 388 -1.77 -17.35 19.58
C ALA A 388 -1.51 -15.93 19.04
N LEU A 389 -0.32 -15.69 18.47
CA LEU A 389 0.02 -14.41 17.85
C LEU A 389 -0.88 -14.10 16.66
N LEU A 390 -1.14 -15.10 15.80
CA LEU A 390 -1.99 -14.96 14.62
C LEU A 390 -3.46 -14.76 14.99
N THR A 391 -3.95 -15.37 16.06
CA THR A 391 -5.29 -15.08 16.59
C THR A 391 -5.40 -13.64 17.05
N VAL A 392 -4.44 -13.15 17.83
CA VAL A 392 -4.45 -11.76 18.32
C VAL A 392 -4.35 -10.78 17.16
N THR A 393 -3.39 -10.97 16.26
CA THR A 393 -3.19 -10.07 15.11
C THR A 393 -4.32 -10.16 14.08
N GLY A 394 -4.94 -11.33 13.90
CA GLY A 394 -6.15 -11.51 13.10
C GLY A 394 -7.36 -10.80 13.70
N LEU A 395 -7.56 -10.87 15.02
CA LEU A 395 -8.64 -10.15 15.72
C LEU A 395 -8.41 -8.64 15.71
N VAL A 396 -7.22 -8.17 16.07
CA VAL A 396 -6.87 -6.74 16.04
C VAL A 396 -6.97 -6.19 14.61
N GLY A 397 -6.45 -6.92 13.63
CA GLY A 397 -6.52 -6.53 12.22
C GLY A 397 -7.94 -6.46 11.68
N SER A 398 -8.79 -7.45 11.99
CA SER A 398 -10.18 -7.47 11.53
C SER A 398 -11.04 -6.44 12.25
N LEU A 399 -11.08 -6.45 13.58
CA LEU A 399 -11.88 -5.51 14.37
C LEU A 399 -11.42 -4.06 14.20
N GLY A 400 -10.10 -3.83 14.19
CA GLY A 400 -9.55 -2.49 13.98
C GLY A 400 -9.83 -1.95 12.59
N ALA A 401 -9.70 -2.78 11.55
CA ALA A 401 -10.01 -2.35 10.19
C ALA A 401 -11.52 -2.09 10.01
N VAL A 402 -12.38 -2.95 10.56
CA VAL A 402 -13.84 -2.76 10.55
C VAL A 402 -14.25 -1.52 11.34
N GLY A 403 -13.63 -1.27 12.50
CA GLY A 403 -13.86 -0.06 13.28
C GLY A 403 -13.47 1.20 12.51
N LEU A 404 -12.34 1.23 11.82
CA LEU A 404 -11.97 2.38 10.99
C LEU A 404 -12.87 2.56 9.75
N LEU A 405 -13.48 1.50 9.23
CA LEU A 405 -14.47 1.62 8.15
C LEU A 405 -15.69 2.44 8.61
N THR A 406 -16.08 2.36 9.88
CA THR A 406 -17.21 3.16 10.41
C THR A 406 -16.89 4.64 10.52
N GLU A 407 -15.63 5.05 10.41
CA GLU A 407 -15.28 6.47 10.25
C GLU A 407 -15.03 6.84 8.79
N ALA A 408 -14.33 5.99 8.04
CA ALA A 408 -13.96 6.27 6.66
C ALA A 408 -15.13 6.24 5.66
N TYR A 409 -16.33 5.73 6.04
CA TYR A 409 -17.48 5.68 5.13
C TYR A 409 -18.02 7.07 4.77
N LYS A 410 -17.85 8.07 5.65
CA LYS A 410 -18.38 9.43 5.47
C LYS A 410 -17.75 10.04 4.22
N GLY A 411 -18.55 10.27 3.18
CA GLY A 411 -18.08 10.82 1.89
C GLY A 411 -17.46 9.81 0.92
N SER A 412 -17.21 8.56 1.34
CA SER A 412 -16.63 7.51 0.47
C SER A 412 -17.69 6.69 -0.27
N LEU A 413 -18.89 6.55 0.31
CA LEU A 413 -19.95 5.69 -0.23
C LEU A 413 -20.50 6.15 -1.60
N SER A 414 -20.44 7.45 -1.91
CA SER A 414 -20.93 8.00 -3.18
C SER A 414 -20.17 7.47 -4.40
N ILE A 415 -18.88 7.16 -4.25
CA ILE A 415 -18.09 6.47 -5.28
C ILE A 415 -18.12 4.96 -5.06
N TYR A 416 -17.96 4.53 -3.81
CA TYR A 416 -17.76 3.12 -3.51
C TYR A 416 -18.95 2.25 -3.90
N VAL A 417 -20.18 2.69 -3.63
CA VAL A 417 -21.39 1.91 -3.94
C VAL A 417 -21.56 1.70 -5.46
N PRO A 418 -21.52 2.75 -6.31
CA PRO A 418 -21.50 2.56 -7.77
C PRO A 418 -20.33 1.70 -8.24
N TRP A 419 -19.14 1.88 -7.65
CA TRP A 419 -17.95 1.10 -8.01
C TRP A 419 -18.17 -0.40 -7.77
N VAL A 420 -18.65 -0.79 -6.59
CA VAL A 420 -18.94 -2.20 -6.28
C VAL A 420 -20.05 -2.73 -7.17
N ALA A 421 -21.09 -1.95 -7.46
CA ALA A 421 -22.15 -2.37 -8.37
C ALA A 421 -21.60 -2.70 -9.76
N VAL A 422 -20.73 -1.85 -10.31
CA VAL A 422 -20.01 -2.12 -11.57
C VAL A 422 -19.17 -3.39 -11.45
N GLY A 423 -18.44 -3.55 -10.35
CA GLY A 423 -17.64 -4.75 -10.09
C GLY A 423 -18.46 -6.03 -10.09
N LEU A 424 -19.60 -6.04 -9.41
CA LEU A 424 -20.49 -7.21 -9.36
C LEU A 424 -21.10 -7.52 -10.72
N VAL A 425 -21.48 -6.50 -11.49
CA VAL A 425 -21.95 -6.69 -12.87
C VAL A 425 -20.84 -7.28 -13.75
N VAL A 426 -19.63 -6.72 -13.68
CA VAL A 426 -18.47 -7.25 -14.42
C VAL A 426 -18.19 -8.69 -14.02
N PHE A 427 -18.10 -8.98 -12.72
CA PHE A 427 -17.90 -10.33 -12.22
C PHE A 427 -18.98 -11.27 -12.73
N GLY A 428 -20.26 -10.93 -12.60
CA GLY A 428 -21.37 -11.78 -13.03
C GLY A 428 -21.35 -12.08 -14.53
N VAL A 429 -21.07 -11.06 -15.36
CA VAL A 429 -20.96 -11.21 -16.82
C VAL A 429 -19.81 -12.12 -17.22
N TYR A 430 -18.62 -11.91 -16.65
CA TYR A 430 -17.43 -12.68 -17.03
C TYR A 430 -17.41 -14.07 -16.39
N TRP A 431 -17.87 -14.22 -15.16
CA TRP A 431 -18.05 -15.52 -14.53
C TRP A 431 -19.02 -16.41 -15.32
N TYR A 432 -20.14 -15.85 -15.82
CA TYR A 432 -21.08 -16.60 -16.67
C TYR A 432 -20.48 -16.97 -18.05
N ARG A 433 -19.66 -16.09 -18.62
CA ARG A 433 -19.00 -16.30 -19.92
C ARG A 433 -17.72 -17.13 -19.84
N GLY A 434 -17.15 -17.28 -18.64
CA GLY A 434 -15.91 -18.01 -18.39
C GLY A 434 -16.09 -19.50 -18.65
N GLN A 435 -15.06 -20.12 -19.20
CA GLN A 435 -15.01 -21.57 -19.43
C GLN A 435 -14.54 -22.30 -18.19
N ARG A 436 -13.75 -21.65 -17.32
CA ARG A 436 -13.35 -22.18 -16.02
C ARG A 436 -14.46 -21.98 -14.99
N LYS A 437 -15.44 -22.88 -14.91
CA LYS A 437 -16.51 -22.82 -13.88
C LYS A 437 -16.02 -23.26 -12.49
N ASP A 438 -15.11 -24.22 -12.45
CA ASP A 438 -14.54 -24.74 -11.20
C ASP A 438 -13.30 -23.94 -10.76
N HIS A 439 -13.16 -23.70 -9.46
CA HIS A 439 -12.02 -22.99 -8.88
C HIS A 439 -10.82 -23.95 -8.77
N ASP A 440 -10.12 -24.16 -9.88
CA ASP A 440 -8.86 -24.91 -9.87
C ASP A 440 -7.70 -23.97 -9.48
N VAL A 441 -7.44 -23.93 -8.17
CA VAL A 441 -6.35 -23.15 -7.56
C VAL A 441 -4.99 -23.54 -8.16
N GLU A 442 -4.81 -24.82 -8.50
CA GLU A 442 -3.56 -25.39 -9.04
C GLU A 442 -3.30 -24.98 -10.48
N ALA A 443 -4.32 -25.04 -11.34
CA ALA A 443 -4.20 -24.60 -12.73
C ALA A 443 -3.98 -23.08 -12.87
N ILE A 444 -4.41 -22.27 -11.90
CA ILE A 444 -4.27 -20.80 -11.94
C ILE A 444 -2.87 -20.37 -11.47
N LEU A 445 -2.30 -21.00 -10.45
CA LEU A 445 -0.98 -20.66 -9.93
C LEU A 445 0.16 -21.16 -10.82
N GLY A 446 0.01 -22.34 -11.45
CA GLY A 446 0.95 -22.84 -12.46
C GLY A 446 0.95 -22.05 -13.78
N THR A 447 0.05 -21.08 -13.96
CA THR A 447 -0.09 -20.30 -15.20
C THR A 447 0.22 -18.82 -15.06
N LEU A 448 0.53 -18.33 -13.84
CA LEU A 448 1.04 -16.97 -13.67
C LEU A 448 2.44 -16.87 -14.29
N PRO A 449 2.65 -16.12 -15.38
CA PRO A 449 3.97 -15.91 -15.95
C PRO A 449 4.82 -15.23 -14.90
N GLY A 450 5.82 -15.93 -14.40
CA GLY A 450 6.74 -15.33 -13.45
C GLY A 450 7.21 -16.24 -12.35
N VAL A 451 6.37 -17.22 -12.01
CA VAL A 451 6.53 -18.06 -10.82
C VAL A 451 7.04 -19.44 -11.25
N PRO A 452 8.25 -19.85 -10.83
CA PRO A 452 8.76 -21.20 -11.10
C PRO A 452 7.77 -22.28 -10.63
N SER A 453 7.58 -23.34 -11.42
CA SER A 453 6.61 -24.41 -11.14
C SER A 453 6.96 -25.28 -9.93
N ASP A 454 8.25 -25.37 -9.60
CA ASP A 454 8.82 -26.10 -8.45
C ASP A 454 8.60 -25.39 -7.12
N GLU A 455 8.57 -24.05 -7.12
CA GLU A 455 8.16 -23.26 -5.95
C GLU A 455 6.66 -23.30 -5.68
N TYR A 456 5.92 -23.98 -6.55
CA TYR A 456 4.49 -24.11 -6.49
C TYR A 456 4.00 -25.55 -6.29
N ASN A 457 4.86 -26.57 -6.25
CA ASN A 457 4.36 -27.94 -6.29
C ASN A 457 3.50 -28.26 -5.03
N PRO A 458 2.17 -28.49 -5.16
CA PRO A 458 1.28 -28.80 -4.04
C PRO A 458 1.59 -30.16 -3.39
N SER A 459 2.48 -30.95 -4.00
CA SER A 459 2.97 -32.24 -3.55
C SER A 459 4.48 -32.28 -3.20
N VAL A 460 5.25 -31.18 -3.28
CA VAL A 460 6.67 -31.15 -2.88
C VAL A 460 6.82 -30.87 -1.40
N ARG A 461 6.48 -31.90 -0.62
CA ARG A 461 7.42 -32.53 0.32
C ARG A 461 7.27 -34.05 0.26
N GLY A 462 7.35 -34.60 -0.96
CA GLY A 462 7.62 -36.02 -1.15
C GLY A 462 9.12 -36.28 -1.20
N VAL A 463 9.69 -36.60 -0.02
CA VAL A 463 10.84 -37.51 0.20
C VAL A 463 12.12 -37.29 -0.63
N SER A 464 13.20 -36.87 0.05
CA SER A 464 14.40 -37.72 0.22
C SER A 464 15.24 -37.18 1.38
N ASP A 465 15.26 -37.94 2.48
CA ASP A 465 16.43 -37.99 3.35
C ASP A 465 17.55 -38.61 2.52
N ASP A 466 18.59 -37.84 2.21
CA ASP A 466 19.97 -38.28 2.00
C ASP A 466 20.92 -37.07 2.12
#